data_AF-A0A7W1H277-F1
#
_entry.id   AF-A0A7W1H277-F1
#
_cell.length_a   1.000
_cell.length_b   1.000
_cell.length_c   1.000
_cell.angle_alpha   90.00
_cell.angle_beta   90.00
_cell.angle_gamma   90.00
#
_symmetry.space_group_name_H-M   'P 1'
#
loop_
_entity.id
_entity.type
_entity.pdbx_description
1 polymer ?
#
loop_
_entity_poly.entity_id
_entity_poly.type
_entity_poly.pdbx_seq_one_letter_code
_entity_poly.pdbx_strand_id
1 'polypeptide(L)'
;MLRFALVVLVASAGALAGTPALAHFDAADRYTHKACPASATNRIDPINVVYTAWGTWGRAESQVESHTGWTAGSGSAQSFTDHGGCGAMHTQRASGQGSRFHVRLRGQHPDAALGWTATAAAHHEDHVLFPVPCGHAVDANGPGGSGFDQARDELVRQFTSAGHPSYRVWWGNTQSFKQCDGDYAASDGWTAFIQLHQVSH
;
A
#
# COMPACT_ATOMS: atom_id res chain seq x y z
N MET A 1 1.77 -10.06 72.24
CA MET A 1 2.67 -9.50 71.22
C MET A 1 2.28 -10.05 69.87
N LEU A 2 1.38 -9.36 69.15
CA LEU A 2 0.84 -9.82 67.86
C LEU A 2 1.47 -8.96 66.76
N ARG A 3 2.31 -9.58 65.91
CA ARG A 3 2.98 -8.94 64.77
C ARG A 3 2.01 -8.94 63.59
N PHE A 4 1.51 -7.78 63.20
CA PHE A 4 0.78 -7.62 61.93
C PHE A 4 1.79 -7.41 60.81
N ALA A 5 1.82 -8.34 59.86
CA ALA A 5 2.56 -8.22 58.62
C ALA A 5 1.78 -7.33 57.65
N LEU A 6 2.38 -6.20 57.27
CA LEU A 6 1.85 -5.30 56.24
C LEU A 6 2.20 -5.88 54.87
N VAL A 7 1.23 -6.44 54.16
CA VAL A 7 1.37 -6.82 52.75
C VAL A 7 1.05 -5.60 51.90
N VAL A 8 2.07 -5.03 51.26
CA VAL A 8 1.90 -3.96 50.28
C VAL A 8 1.54 -4.60 48.93
N LEU A 9 0.27 -4.45 48.54
CA LEU A 9 -0.21 -4.76 47.19
C LEU A 9 0.33 -3.71 46.23
N VAL A 10 1.29 -4.09 45.39
CA VAL A 10 1.73 -3.30 44.24
C VAL A 10 0.67 -3.43 43.16
N ALA A 11 -0.14 -2.38 42.97
CA ALA A 11 -1.04 -2.29 41.85
C ALA A 11 -0.23 -2.00 40.57
N SER A 12 -0.04 -3.03 39.74
CA SER A 12 0.48 -2.87 38.39
C SER A 12 -0.53 -2.10 37.54
N ALA A 13 -0.26 -0.83 37.30
CA ALA A 13 -0.95 -0.04 36.29
C ALA A 13 -0.63 -0.63 34.91
N GLY A 14 -1.51 -1.52 34.43
CA GLY A 14 -1.50 -1.96 33.05
C GLY A 14 -1.83 -0.77 32.16
N ALA A 15 -0.80 -0.16 31.57
CA ALA A 15 -0.98 0.76 30.46
C ALA A 15 -1.56 -0.04 29.29
N LEU A 16 -2.89 0.00 29.15
CA LEU A 16 -3.57 -0.37 27.92
C LEU A 16 -3.13 0.64 26.86
N ALA A 17 -2.04 0.34 26.15
CA ALA A 17 -1.70 1.01 24.91
C ALA A 17 -2.83 0.71 23.92
N GLY A 18 -3.81 1.62 23.86
CA GLY A 18 -4.83 1.58 22.82
C GLY A 18 -4.13 1.61 21.48
N THR A 19 -4.30 0.57 20.68
CA THR A 19 -3.96 0.64 19.26
C THR A 19 -4.79 1.77 18.66
N PRO A 20 -4.20 2.75 17.96
CA PRO A 20 -5.00 3.70 17.21
C PRO A 20 -5.86 2.87 16.27
N ALA A 21 -7.18 2.97 16.42
CA ALA A 21 -8.11 2.28 15.57
C ALA A 21 -7.90 2.82 14.14
N LEU A 22 -7.25 2.02 13.30
CA LEU A 22 -7.15 2.17 11.84
C LEU A 22 -8.52 1.94 11.20
N ALA A 23 -9.54 2.64 11.68
CA ALA A 23 -10.93 2.24 11.60
C ALA A 23 -11.64 2.59 10.27
N HIS A 24 -11.03 3.32 9.34
CA HIS A 24 -11.68 3.65 8.05
C HIS A 24 -11.24 2.87 6.82
N PHE A 25 -10.13 2.11 6.88
CA PHE A 25 -9.84 1.19 5.78
C PHE A 25 -10.66 -0.07 5.98
N ASP A 26 -11.25 -0.59 4.91
CA ASP A 26 -11.92 -1.88 4.96
C ASP A 26 -10.87 -2.94 5.28
N ALA A 27 -10.78 -3.31 6.56
CA ALA A 27 -9.78 -4.24 7.04
C ALA A 27 -9.88 -5.62 6.36
N ALA A 28 -11.04 -5.93 5.77
CA ALA A 28 -11.28 -7.15 5.02
C ALA A 28 -10.70 -7.11 3.59
N ASP A 29 -10.38 -5.93 3.06
CA ASP A 29 -9.99 -5.78 1.66
C ASP A 29 -8.71 -4.92 1.49
N ARG A 30 -7.60 -5.63 1.59
CA ARG A 30 -6.23 -5.11 1.53
C ARG A 30 -5.57 -5.36 0.16
N TYR A 31 -6.41 -5.50 -0.86
CA TYR A 31 -6.05 -5.89 -2.22
C TYR A 31 -6.84 -5.09 -3.25
N THR A 32 -6.30 -4.99 -4.45
CA THR A 32 -7.05 -4.60 -5.64
C THR A 32 -7.70 -5.82 -6.29
N HIS A 33 -8.65 -5.57 -7.19
CA HIS A 33 -9.47 -6.58 -7.83
C HIS A 33 -9.48 -6.42 -9.35
N LYS A 34 -9.66 -7.52 -10.09
CA LYS A 34 -9.78 -7.51 -11.56
C LYS A 34 -10.93 -6.60 -12.02
N ALA A 35 -12.05 -6.65 -11.29
CA ALA A 35 -13.28 -5.94 -11.59
C ALA A 35 -14.17 -5.92 -10.34
N CYS A 36 -15.24 -5.14 -10.40
CA CYS A 36 -16.33 -5.22 -9.43
C CYS A 36 -17.38 -6.27 -9.85
N PRO A 37 -18.07 -6.93 -8.90
CA PRO A 37 -17.90 -6.81 -7.45
C PRO A 37 -16.56 -7.37 -6.96
N ALA A 38 -16.02 -6.77 -5.90
CA ALA A 38 -14.82 -7.25 -5.23
C ALA A 38 -15.07 -8.60 -4.56
N SER A 39 -14.12 -9.52 -4.68
CA SER A 39 -14.18 -10.84 -4.05
C SER A 39 -12.78 -11.41 -3.83
N ALA A 40 -12.67 -12.40 -2.95
CA ALA A 40 -11.40 -13.08 -2.70
C ALA A 40 -10.82 -13.76 -3.96
N THR A 41 -11.68 -14.22 -4.88
CA THR A 41 -11.27 -14.97 -6.08
C THR A 41 -10.73 -14.06 -7.19
N ASN A 42 -10.97 -12.74 -7.12
CA ASN A 42 -10.55 -11.80 -8.15
C ASN A 42 -9.51 -10.77 -7.66
N ARG A 43 -8.88 -11.02 -6.51
CA ARG A 43 -7.73 -10.22 -6.03
C ARG A 43 -6.55 -10.31 -7.00
N ILE A 44 -5.80 -9.22 -7.18
CA ILE A 44 -4.59 -9.19 -8.03
C ILE A 44 -3.39 -8.61 -7.29
N ASP A 45 -3.46 -7.38 -6.77
CA ASP A 45 -2.30 -6.72 -6.14
C ASP A 45 -2.61 -6.40 -4.68
N PRO A 46 -1.63 -6.47 -3.77
CA PRO A 46 -1.76 -5.94 -2.43
C PRO A 46 -1.80 -4.41 -2.46
N ILE A 47 -2.67 -3.82 -1.63
CA ILE A 47 -2.57 -2.39 -1.28
C ILE A 47 -1.39 -2.25 -0.32
N ASN A 48 -0.27 -1.72 -0.79
CA ASN A 48 0.97 -1.65 -0.03
C ASN A 48 1.46 -0.21 0.24
N VAL A 49 0.73 0.80 -0.25
CA VAL A 49 0.96 2.22 0.07
C VAL A 49 -0.36 2.91 0.39
N VAL A 50 -0.35 3.77 1.40
CA VAL A 50 -1.45 4.66 1.77
C VAL A 50 -0.92 6.08 1.90
N TYR A 51 -1.48 7.00 1.12
CA TYR A 51 -1.24 8.42 1.24
C TYR A 51 -2.23 9.03 2.22
N THR A 52 -1.75 9.88 3.14
CA THR A 52 -2.56 10.46 4.23
C THR A 52 -2.37 11.98 4.34
N ALA A 53 -3.05 12.60 5.29
CA ALA A 53 -3.20 14.03 5.54
C ALA A 53 -3.87 14.76 4.36
N TRP A 54 -3.10 15.05 3.32
CA TRP A 54 -3.58 15.61 2.06
C TRP A 54 -3.65 14.56 0.94
N GLY A 55 -3.88 13.30 1.31
CA GLY A 55 -3.87 12.12 0.44
C GLY A 55 -5.01 12.02 -0.57
N THR A 56 -5.52 13.12 -1.14
CA THR A 56 -6.46 13.03 -2.27
C THR A 56 -5.82 12.32 -3.46
N TRP A 57 -6.61 11.67 -4.33
CA TRP A 57 -6.06 10.91 -5.47
C TRP A 57 -5.20 11.79 -6.39
N GLY A 58 -5.66 13.01 -6.71
CA GLY A 58 -4.94 13.92 -7.61
C GLY A 58 -3.64 14.43 -6.99
N ARG A 59 -3.60 14.55 -5.65
CA ARG A 59 -2.37 14.91 -4.95
C ARG A 59 -1.40 13.75 -4.83
N ALA A 60 -1.89 12.55 -4.56
CA ALA A 60 -1.04 11.36 -4.55
C ALA A 60 -0.39 11.18 -5.93
N GLU A 61 -1.16 11.32 -7.01
CA GLU A 61 -0.67 11.32 -8.39
C GLU A 61 0.40 12.39 -8.64
N SER A 62 0.10 13.66 -8.35
CA SER A 62 1.03 14.76 -8.60
C SER A 62 2.33 14.61 -7.81
N GLN A 63 2.27 14.11 -6.58
CA GLN A 63 3.45 13.91 -5.74
C GLN A 63 4.26 12.68 -6.15
N VAL A 64 3.61 11.64 -6.68
CA VAL A 64 4.32 10.52 -7.32
C VAL A 64 5.09 11.08 -8.52
N GLU A 65 4.45 11.83 -9.41
CA GLU A 65 5.11 12.42 -10.57
C GLU A 65 6.29 13.32 -10.19
N SER A 66 6.11 14.25 -9.26
CA SER A 66 7.13 15.24 -8.89
C SER A 66 8.35 14.64 -8.20
N HIS A 67 8.17 13.62 -7.35
CA HIS A 67 9.26 13.06 -6.55
C HIS A 67 9.92 11.85 -7.20
N THR A 68 9.24 11.18 -8.12
CA THR A 68 9.78 9.94 -8.74
C THR A 68 10.02 10.07 -10.24
N GLY A 69 9.40 11.06 -10.90
CA GLY A 69 9.38 11.19 -12.35
C GLY A 69 8.47 10.18 -13.06
N TRP A 70 7.69 9.37 -12.32
CA TRP A 70 6.81 8.35 -12.91
C TRP A 70 5.59 9.02 -13.54
N THR A 71 5.60 9.13 -14.86
CA THR A 71 4.60 9.87 -15.65
C THR A 71 3.86 8.99 -16.66
N ALA A 72 4.30 7.75 -16.87
CA ALA A 72 3.64 6.86 -17.82
C ALA A 72 2.28 6.37 -17.28
N GLY A 73 1.19 6.63 -18.01
CA GLY A 73 -0.18 6.24 -17.62
C GLY A 73 -0.68 4.89 -18.16
N SER A 74 0.20 4.10 -18.79
CA SER A 74 -0.13 2.82 -19.43
C SER A 74 -0.14 1.65 -18.44
N GLY A 75 -1.14 0.78 -18.52
CA GLY A 75 -1.26 -0.41 -17.67
C GLY A 75 -2.69 -0.91 -17.66
N SER A 76 -2.89 -2.15 -17.18
CA SER A 76 -4.23 -2.71 -16.97
C SER A 76 -4.94 -2.01 -15.82
N ALA A 77 -6.22 -1.70 -16.02
CA ALA A 77 -7.07 -1.14 -14.98
C ALA A 77 -7.40 -2.18 -13.89
N GLN A 78 -7.56 -1.70 -12.67
CA GLN A 78 -8.00 -2.51 -11.53
C GLN A 78 -9.07 -1.76 -10.73
N SER A 79 -9.77 -2.50 -9.89
CA SER A 79 -10.76 -1.98 -8.96
C SER A 79 -10.24 -2.03 -7.53
N PHE A 80 -10.70 -1.10 -6.72
CA PHE A 80 -10.37 -0.96 -5.31
C PHE A 80 -11.68 -0.86 -4.53
N THR A 81 -11.66 -1.31 -3.29
CA THR A 81 -12.80 -1.19 -2.39
C THR A 81 -12.62 -0.04 -1.40
N ASP A 82 -13.76 0.47 -0.97
CA ASP A 82 -13.88 1.62 -0.09
C ASP A 82 -15.27 1.61 0.57
N HIS A 83 -15.34 1.46 1.89
CA HIS A 83 -16.59 1.46 2.68
C HIS A 83 -17.68 0.53 2.11
N GLY A 84 -17.32 -0.71 1.76
CA GLY A 84 -18.24 -1.71 1.17
C GLY A 84 -18.61 -1.46 -0.30
N GLY A 85 -18.14 -0.36 -0.89
CA GLY A 85 -18.20 -0.10 -2.33
C GLY A 85 -16.99 -0.67 -3.06
N CYS A 86 -17.16 -0.96 -4.36
CA CYS A 86 -16.08 -1.31 -5.27
C CYS A 86 -16.11 -0.35 -6.46
N GLY A 87 -14.95 0.20 -6.84
CA GLY A 87 -14.85 1.10 -7.98
C GLY A 87 -13.51 1.03 -8.67
N ALA A 88 -13.46 1.47 -9.93
CA ALA A 88 -12.24 1.54 -10.71
C ALA A 88 -11.18 2.43 -10.04
N MET A 89 -9.91 2.16 -10.28
CA MET A 89 -8.83 3.09 -9.95
C MET A 89 -9.10 4.47 -10.57
N HIS A 90 -8.61 5.54 -9.93
CA HIS A 90 -8.70 6.88 -10.51
C HIS A 90 -7.60 7.09 -11.55
N THR A 91 -6.40 6.58 -11.28
CA THR A 91 -5.23 6.80 -12.12
C THR A 91 -4.14 5.76 -11.86
N GLN A 92 -3.11 5.76 -12.70
CA GLN A 92 -1.92 4.92 -12.56
C GLN A 92 -0.68 5.64 -13.09
N ARG A 93 0.49 5.36 -12.54
CA ARG A 93 1.78 5.96 -12.93
C ARG A 93 2.91 4.96 -12.91
N ALA A 94 3.75 5.00 -13.95
CA ALA A 94 4.91 4.14 -14.06
C ALA A 94 6.18 4.90 -14.46
N SER A 95 7.33 4.33 -14.12
CA SER A 95 8.66 4.88 -14.42
C SER A 95 9.07 4.76 -15.89
N GLY A 96 8.28 4.07 -16.73
CA GLY A 96 8.56 3.85 -18.14
C GLY A 96 7.58 2.90 -18.84
N GLN A 97 8.01 2.32 -19.97
CA GLN A 97 7.23 1.36 -20.79
C GLN A 97 7.80 -0.07 -20.80
N GLY A 98 9.07 -0.25 -20.39
CA GLY A 98 9.73 -1.55 -20.24
C GLY A 98 9.57 -2.09 -18.82
N SER A 99 10.58 -2.80 -18.32
CA SER A 99 10.67 -3.09 -16.88
C SER A 99 10.65 -1.80 -16.09
N ARG A 100 9.79 -1.72 -15.08
CA ARG A 100 9.41 -0.45 -14.47
C ARG A 100 8.80 -0.61 -13.10
N PHE A 101 8.89 0.45 -12.32
CA PHE A 101 7.99 0.65 -11.21
C PHE A 101 6.65 1.19 -11.70
N HIS A 102 5.57 0.71 -11.10
CA HIS A 102 4.20 1.05 -11.44
C HIS A 102 3.37 1.17 -10.16
N VAL A 103 2.49 2.17 -10.11
CA VAL A 103 1.53 2.35 -9.02
C VAL A 103 0.14 2.66 -9.57
N ARG A 104 -0.86 1.94 -9.06
CA ARG A 104 -2.29 2.22 -9.30
C ARG A 104 -2.87 2.91 -8.08
N LEU A 105 -3.69 3.94 -8.28
CA LEU A 105 -4.15 4.84 -7.23
C LEU A 105 -5.67 4.95 -7.19
N ARG A 106 -6.25 4.94 -6.00
CA ARG A 106 -7.64 5.34 -5.75
C ARG A 106 -7.74 6.21 -4.51
N GLY A 107 -8.44 7.35 -4.64
CA GLY A 107 -8.86 8.15 -3.50
C GLY A 107 -9.92 7.42 -2.68
N GLN A 108 -9.77 7.49 -1.37
CA GLN A 108 -10.62 6.82 -0.40
C GLN A 108 -11.47 7.85 0.35
N HIS A 109 -12.50 7.39 1.06
CA HIS A 109 -13.21 8.27 1.98
C HIS A 109 -12.24 8.86 3.03
N PRO A 110 -12.36 10.15 3.36
CA PRO A 110 -11.55 10.77 4.40
C PRO A 110 -11.70 10.04 5.74
N ASP A 111 -10.58 9.93 6.45
CA ASP A 111 -10.52 9.37 7.79
C ASP A 111 -10.33 10.50 8.80
N ALA A 112 -11.04 10.45 9.94
CA ALA A 112 -11.01 11.53 10.93
C ALA A 112 -9.63 11.72 11.60
N ALA A 113 -8.81 10.67 11.67
CA ALA A 113 -7.47 10.68 12.25
C ALA A 113 -6.36 10.89 11.20
N LEU A 114 -6.54 10.35 9.98
CA LEU A 114 -5.55 10.39 8.91
C LEU A 114 -5.81 11.50 7.89
N GLY A 115 -6.95 12.18 7.91
CA GLY A 115 -7.32 13.23 6.95
C GLY A 115 -7.77 12.65 5.60
N TRP A 116 -7.41 13.33 4.52
CA TRP A 116 -7.65 12.81 3.16
C TRP A 116 -6.75 11.62 2.88
N THR A 117 -7.31 10.57 2.30
CA THR A 117 -6.62 9.30 2.08
C THR A 117 -6.73 8.82 0.63
N ALA A 118 -5.67 8.16 0.17
CA ALA A 118 -5.65 7.41 -1.08
C ALA A 118 -4.83 6.14 -0.87
N THR A 119 -5.30 5.04 -1.46
CA THR A 119 -4.60 3.76 -1.43
C THR A 119 -3.91 3.52 -2.76
N ALA A 120 -2.77 2.86 -2.69
CA ALA A 120 -1.97 2.49 -3.84
C ALA A 120 -1.58 1.01 -3.83
N ALA A 121 -1.58 0.44 -5.02
CA ALA A 121 -0.98 -0.87 -5.31
C ALA A 121 0.28 -0.63 -6.15
N ALA A 122 1.41 -0.54 -5.48
CA ALA A 122 2.72 -0.32 -6.09
C ALA A 122 3.41 -1.66 -6.38
N HIS A 123 4.04 -1.81 -7.53
CA HIS A 123 4.80 -3.00 -7.94
C HIS A 123 5.89 -2.62 -8.94
N HIS A 124 7.04 -3.27 -8.84
CA HIS A 124 8.00 -3.37 -9.91
C HIS A 124 7.61 -4.57 -10.78
N GLU A 125 7.62 -4.36 -12.08
CA GLU A 125 7.24 -5.37 -13.06
C GLU A 125 8.25 -5.42 -14.20
N ASP A 126 8.54 -6.63 -14.67
CA ASP A 126 9.37 -6.89 -15.84
C ASP A 126 8.53 -6.97 -17.10
N HIS A 127 9.09 -6.45 -18.21
CA HIS A 127 8.46 -6.62 -19.52
C HIS A 127 8.86 -7.97 -20.13
N VAL A 128 7.93 -8.93 -20.10
CA VAL A 128 8.13 -10.30 -20.54
C VAL A 128 7.82 -10.45 -22.04
N LEU A 129 8.89 -10.58 -22.84
CA LEU A 129 8.83 -10.75 -24.29
C LEU A 129 9.15 -12.18 -24.78
N PHE A 130 9.69 -13.05 -23.92
CA PHE A 130 10.10 -14.42 -24.26
C PHE A 130 10.01 -15.33 -23.03
N PRO A 131 9.71 -16.64 -23.14
CA PRO A 131 9.41 -17.40 -24.36
C PRO A 131 7.99 -17.22 -24.90
N VAL A 132 7.05 -16.82 -24.05
CA VAL A 132 5.67 -16.48 -24.44
C VAL A 132 5.43 -15.03 -24.00
N PRO A 133 5.34 -14.06 -24.93
CA PRO A 133 5.06 -12.68 -24.58
C PRO A 133 3.75 -12.58 -23.80
N CYS A 134 3.80 -11.95 -22.63
CA CYS A 134 2.61 -11.79 -21.79
C CYS A 134 2.42 -10.39 -21.20
N GLY A 135 3.30 -9.45 -21.58
CA GLY A 135 3.23 -8.06 -21.15
C GLY A 135 4.11 -7.85 -19.92
N HIS A 136 3.51 -7.45 -18.81
CA HIS A 136 4.22 -7.19 -17.56
C HIS A 136 3.95 -8.26 -16.52
N ALA A 137 5.00 -8.72 -15.85
CA ALA A 137 4.93 -9.65 -14.72
C ALA A 137 5.61 -9.01 -13.51
N VAL A 138 4.95 -9.02 -12.36
CA VAL A 138 5.55 -8.52 -11.11
C VAL A 138 6.75 -9.39 -10.74
N ASP A 139 7.88 -8.77 -10.41
CA ASP A 139 9.07 -9.52 -10.02
C ASP A 139 8.76 -10.48 -8.87
N ALA A 140 9.20 -11.73 -9.03
CA ALA A 140 9.13 -12.72 -7.97
C ALA A 140 9.99 -12.32 -6.75
N ASN A 141 9.83 -13.06 -5.65
CA ASN A 141 10.59 -12.83 -4.42
C ASN A 141 12.10 -12.97 -4.67
N GLY A 142 12.82 -11.85 -4.63
CA GLY A 142 14.28 -11.79 -4.70
C GLY A 142 14.93 -11.29 -3.40
N PRO A 143 16.25 -11.03 -3.39
CA PRO A 143 16.96 -10.48 -2.23
C PRO A 143 16.40 -9.14 -1.72
N GLY A 144 15.71 -8.37 -2.57
CA GLY A 144 15.03 -7.12 -2.23
C GLY A 144 13.53 -7.26 -1.94
N GLY A 145 13.01 -8.48 -1.83
CA GLY A 145 11.57 -8.77 -1.76
C GLY A 145 10.94 -8.96 -3.14
N SER A 146 9.61 -9.07 -3.19
CA SER A 146 8.85 -9.09 -4.45
C SER A 146 8.86 -7.73 -5.12
N GLY A 147 8.42 -7.66 -6.38
CA GLY A 147 8.16 -6.39 -7.06
C GLY A 147 7.21 -5.48 -6.26
N PHE A 148 6.25 -6.05 -5.50
CA PHE A 148 5.41 -5.27 -4.59
C PHE A 148 6.22 -4.54 -3.51
N ASP A 149 7.16 -5.24 -2.90
CA ASP A 149 7.97 -4.68 -1.81
C ASP A 149 8.98 -3.65 -2.35
N GLN A 150 9.60 -3.95 -3.51
CA GLN A 150 10.53 -3.06 -4.19
C GLN A 150 9.89 -1.69 -4.50
N ALA A 151 8.68 -1.68 -5.07
CA ALA A 151 8.02 -0.43 -5.45
C ALA A 151 7.52 0.37 -4.25
N ARG A 152 6.99 -0.30 -3.22
CA ARG A 152 6.65 0.35 -1.95
C ARG A 152 7.88 1.02 -1.35
N ASP A 153 8.99 0.31 -1.31
CA ASP A 153 10.23 0.78 -0.67
C ASP A 153 10.87 1.92 -1.48
N GLU A 154 10.77 1.87 -2.81
CA GLU A 154 11.15 2.96 -3.70
C GLU A 154 10.31 4.22 -3.46
N LEU A 155 8.98 4.10 -3.39
CA LEU A 155 8.11 5.23 -3.05
C LEU A 155 8.45 5.80 -1.66
N VAL A 156 8.60 4.94 -0.65
CA VAL A 156 9.01 5.39 0.69
C VAL A 156 10.34 6.15 0.65
N ARG A 157 11.33 5.64 -0.09
CA ARG A 157 12.65 6.28 -0.22
C ARG A 157 12.55 7.66 -0.86
N GLN A 158 11.84 7.78 -1.99
CA GLN A 158 11.70 9.04 -2.72
C GLN A 158 10.92 10.08 -1.91
N PHE A 159 9.80 9.69 -1.31
CA PHE A 159 8.99 10.59 -0.49
C PHE A 159 9.71 11.01 0.80
N THR A 160 10.40 10.11 1.48
CA THR A 160 11.20 10.46 2.66
C THR A 160 12.34 11.40 2.29
N SER A 161 12.99 11.19 1.15
CA SER A 161 14.02 12.11 0.63
C SER A 161 13.47 13.50 0.29
N ALA A 162 12.19 13.59 -0.07
CA ALA A 162 11.46 14.85 -0.28
C ALA A 162 10.85 15.43 1.02
N GLY A 163 11.16 14.84 2.18
CA GLY A 163 10.74 15.33 3.49
C GLY A 163 9.35 14.88 3.94
N HIS A 164 8.73 13.90 3.26
CA HIS A 164 7.46 13.34 3.70
C HIS A 164 7.66 12.31 4.81
N PRO A 165 7.03 12.49 5.99
CA PRO A 165 7.02 11.46 7.03
C PRO A 165 6.39 10.18 6.52
N SER A 166 7.01 9.04 6.86
CA SER A 166 6.46 7.72 6.55
C SER A 166 6.62 6.74 7.71
N TYR A 167 5.70 5.79 7.79
CA TYR A 167 5.75 4.66 8.72
C TYR A 167 5.12 3.42 8.08
N ARG A 168 5.31 2.23 8.67
CA ARG A 168 4.73 0.98 8.17
C ARG A 168 3.76 0.37 9.16
N VAL A 169 2.71 -0.26 8.65
CA VAL A 169 1.74 -1.05 9.43
C VAL A 169 1.61 -2.42 8.80
N TRP A 170 1.62 -3.46 9.63
CA TRP A 170 1.38 -4.83 9.16
C TRP A 170 -0.10 -5.00 8.80
N TRP A 171 -0.36 -5.19 7.51
CA TRP A 171 -1.68 -5.49 6.96
C TRP A 171 -1.81 -6.97 6.59
N GLY A 172 -0.74 -7.75 6.62
CA GLY A 172 -0.81 -9.20 6.37
C GLY A 172 -1.38 -9.57 5.00
N ASN A 173 -1.25 -8.67 4.02
CA ASN A 173 -1.68 -8.89 2.65
C ASN A 173 -0.66 -9.71 1.85
N THR A 174 -0.30 -10.87 2.38
CA THR A 174 0.78 -11.75 1.90
C THR A 174 0.31 -12.81 0.89
N GLN A 175 -0.82 -12.56 0.21
CA GLN A 175 -1.37 -13.53 -0.74
C GLN A 175 -0.44 -13.57 -1.95
N SER A 176 -0.12 -14.79 -2.39
CA SER A 176 0.70 -14.99 -3.57
C SER A 176 -0.15 -15.02 -4.83
N PHE A 177 0.29 -14.30 -5.86
CA PHE A 177 -0.39 -14.17 -7.14
C PHE A 177 0.47 -14.71 -8.26
N LYS A 178 -0.10 -15.65 -9.03
CA LYS A 178 0.53 -16.15 -10.23
C LYS A 178 0.58 -15.05 -11.30
N GLN A 179 1.78 -14.75 -11.76
CA GLN A 179 2.07 -13.81 -12.83
C GLN A 179 1.99 -14.50 -14.20
N CYS A 180 2.07 -13.70 -15.27
CA CYS A 180 1.83 -14.18 -16.62
C CYS A 180 2.97 -15.06 -17.18
N ASP A 181 4.19 -14.89 -16.66
CA ASP A 181 5.36 -15.73 -16.93
C ASP A 181 5.33 -17.07 -16.17
N GLY A 182 4.38 -17.24 -15.27
CA GLY A 182 4.19 -18.44 -14.45
C GLY A 182 4.75 -18.34 -13.05
N ASP A 183 5.51 -17.27 -12.74
CA ASP A 183 6.07 -17.02 -11.42
C ASP A 183 5.00 -16.56 -10.44
N TYR A 184 5.38 -16.57 -9.16
CA TYR A 184 4.52 -16.18 -8.06
C TYR A 184 5.15 -15.03 -7.29
N ALA A 185 4.44 -13.90 -7.23
CA ALA A 185 4.83 -12.73 -6.44
C ALA A 185 3.92 -12.61 -5.21
N ALA A 186 4.49 -12.24 -4.07
CA ALA A 186 3.75 -12.00 -2.84
C ALA A 186 4.39 -10.85 -2.06
N SER A 187 3.60 -9.90 -1.56
CA SER A 187 4.16 -8.88 -0.66
C SER A 187 4.53 -9.47 0.68
N ASP A 188 5.51 -8.85 1.34
CA ASP A 188 5.90 -9.15 2.71
C ASP A 188 4.79 -8.89 3.73
N GLY A 189 3.69 -8.20 3.39
CA GLY A 189 2.53 -7.94 4.27
C GLY A 189 2.53 -6.56 4.95
N TRP A 190 3.57 -5.74 4.74
CA TRP A 190 3.65 -4.38 5.25
C TRP A 190 3.06 -3.36 4.28
N THR A 191 2.27 -2.44 4.81
CA THR A 191 1.76 -1.27 4.09
C THR A 191 2.45 -0.01 4.59
N ALA A 192 2.98 0.79 3.66
CA ALA A 192 3.61 2.06 3.97
C ALA A 192 2.57 3.19 4.00
N PHE A 193 2.58 3.97 5.06
CA PHE A 193 1.79 5.18 5.20
C PHE A 193 2.71 6.38 4.96
N ILE A 194 2.35 7.21 3.99
CA ILE A 194 3.12 8.40 3.58
C ILE A 194 2.25 9.64 3.81
N GLN A 195 2.71 10.58 4.63
CA GLN A 195 1.98 11.81 4.91
C GLN A 195 2.26 12.85 3.82
N LEU A 196 1.22 13.26 3.08
CA LEU A 196 1.36 14.29 2.05
C LEU A 196 1.21 15.69 2.64
N HIS A 197 2.05 16.61 2.19
CA HIS A 197 1.99 18.01 2.58
C HIS A 197 0.89 18.78 1.84
N GLN A 198 0.50 19.93 2.42
CA GLN A 198 -0.48 20.81 1.82
C GLN A 198 0.02 21.51 0.54
N VAL A 199 1.33 21.66 0.37
CA VAL A 199 1.97 22.37 -0.75
C VAL A 199 2.92 21.42 -1.46
N SER A 200 2.93 21.46 -2.79
CA SER A 200 3.95 20.85 -3.63
C SER A 200 5.27 21.61 -3.45
N HIS A 201 6.34 20.90 -3.08
CA HIS A 201 7.70 21.44 -3.07
C HIS A 201 8.29 21.45 -4.48
#